data_AF-X0XLN2-F1
#
_entry.id   AF-X0XLN2-F1
#
_cell.length_a   1.000
_cell.length_b   1.000
_cell.length_c   1.000
_cell.angle_alpha   90.00
_cell.angle_beta   90.00
_cell.angle_gamma   90.00
#
_symmetry.space_group_name_H-M   'P 1'
#
loop_
_entity.id
_entity.type
_entity.pdbx_description
1 polymer ?
#
loop_
_entity_poly.entity_id
_entity_poly.type
_entity_poly.pdbx_seq_one_letter_code
_entity_poly.pdbx_strand_id
1 'polypeptide(L)'
;IKTVKGIDDYAMIAEVVKRRYKYALRGEELWPDLVLIDGGLGHLRAAEAAFRQMNAPVPKIASIAKREEEIFLRGKSKSLKLSRNSPALKLLQYVRDEAHRFAQHYHHILRSKKMLNKKS
;
A
#
# COMPACT_ATOMS: atom_id res chain seq x y z
N ILE A 1 10.30 -6.98 3.24
CA ILE A 1 11.16 -6.02 2.52
C ILE A 1 12.54 -6.60 2.54
N LYS A 2 13.06 -6.94 1.36
CA LYS A 2 14.32 -7.68 1.20
C LYS A 2 15.44 -6.78 0.70
N THR A 3 15.11 -5.65 0.06
CA THR A 3 16.10 -4.83 -0.66
C THR A 3 16.25 -3.40 -0.15
N VAL A 4 15.29 -2.88 0.63
CA VAL A 4 15.39 -1.54 1.22
C VAL A 4 16.09 -1.59 2.58
N LYS A 5 17.14 -0.79 2.76
CA LYS A 5 17.83 -0.54 4.05
C LYS A 5 17.26 0.74 4.67
N GLY A 6 16.75 0.67 5.90
CA GLY A 6 16.20 1.82 6.64
C GLY A 6 14.67 1.92 6.62
N ILE A 7 14.13 2.98 7.22
CA ILE A 7 12.69 3.31 7.24
C ILE A 7 12.41 4.25 6.07
N ASP A 8 12.44 3.72 4.85
CA ASP A 8 11.99 4.44 3.66
C ASP A 8 10.67 3.83 3.18
N ASP A 9 9.57 4.34 3.72
CA ASP A 9 8.23 3.84 3.44
C ASP A 9 7.86 3.95 1.95
N TYR A 10 8.42 4.93 1.23
CA TYR A 10 8.19 5.08 -0.22
C TYR A 10 8.92 4.00 -1.01
N ALA A 11 10.19 3.75 -0.69
CA ALA A 11 10.93 2.65 -1.31
C ALA A 11 10.30 1.29 -0.98
N MET A 12 9.77 1.11 0.23
CA MET A 12 9.06 -0.09 0.64
C MET A 12 7.77 -0.30 -0.18
N ILE A 13 6.97 0.75 -0.41
CA ILE A 13 5.81 0.69 -1.31
C ILE A 13 6.23 0.27 -2.71
N ALA A 14 7.30 0.87 -3.25
CA ALA A 14 7.77 0.52 -4.58
C ALA A 14 8.19 -0.95 -4.68
N GLU A 15 8.90 -1.48 -3.67
CA GLU A 15 9.26 -2.91 -3.61
C GLU A 15 8.01 -3.80 -3.57
N VAL A 16 7.01 -3.45 -2.76
CA VAL A 16 5.78 -4.23 -2.60
C VAL A 16 4.96 -4.24 -3.89
N VAL A 17 4.77 -3.09 -4.53
CA VAL A 17 4.05 -2.97 -5.83
C VAL A 17 4.75 -3.85 -6.88
N LYS A 18 6.07 -3.71 -7.02
CA LYS A 18 6.87 -4.51 -7.96
C LYS A 18 6.71 -6.00 -7.72
N ARG A 19 6.76 -6.43 -6.46
CA ARG A 19 6.63 -7.85 -6.11
C ARG A 19 5.20 -8.37 -6.33
N ARG A 20 4.18 -7.63 -5.90
CA ARG A 20 2.77 -8.05 -5.93
C ARG A 20 2.26 -8.23 -7.35
N TYR A 21 2.66 -7.35 -8.26
CA TYR A 21 2.12 -7.31 -9.62
C TYR A 21 3.06 -7.89 -10.67
N LYS A 22 4.20 -8.46 -10.28
CA LYS A 22 5.13 -9.15 -11.20
C LYS A 22 4.44 -10.25 -12.01
N TYR A 23 3.62 -11.08 -11.36
CA TYR A 23 2.92 -12.20 -12.00
C TYR A 23 1.72 -11.72 -12.82
N ALA A 24 0.95 -10.76 -12.29
CA ALA A 24 -0.15 -10.13 -13.02
C ALA A 24 0.32 -9.46 -14.33
N LEU A 25 1.50 -8.84 -14.33
CA LEU A 25 2.08 -8.24 -15.53
C LEU A 25 2.43 -9.26 -16.62
N ARG A 26 2.66 -10.53 -16.24
CA ARG A 26 2.90 -11.64 -17.16
C ARG A 26 1.61 -12.37 -17.58
N GLY A 27 0.45 -11.91 -17.12
CA GLY A 27 -0.84 -12.54 -17.38
C GLY A 27 -1.11 -13.81 -16.54
N GLU A 28 -0.30 -14.06 -15.51
CA GLU A 28 -0.44 -15.23 -14.63
C GLU A 28 -1.41 -14.99 -13.46
N GLU A 29 -1.74 -13.73 -13.18
CA GLU A 29 -2.71 -13.31 -12.17
C GLU A 29 -3.56 -12.14 -12.67
N LEU A 30 -4.68 -11.87 -11.99
CA LEU A 30 -5.55 -10.75 -12.31
C LEU A 30 -4.88 -9.39 -12.06
N TRP A 31 -5.09 -8.46 -12.99
CA TRP A 31 -4.73 -7.06 -12.82
C TRP A 31 -5.75 -6.35 -11.92
N PRO A 32 -5.34 -5.49 -10.97
CA PRO A 32 -6.28 -4.84 -10.07
C PRO A 32 -7.04 -3.69 -10.77
N ASP A 33 -8.33 -3.57 -10.48
CA ASP A 33 -9.12 -2.39 -10.85
C ASP A 33 -8.79 -1.17 -9.98
N LEU A 34 -8.45 -1.41 -8.72
CA LEU A 34 -8.11 -0.39 -7.71
C LEU A 34 -6.98 -0.89 -6.80
N VAL A 35 -6.01 -0.02 -6.57
CA VAL A 35 -5.00 -0.18 -5.53
C VAL A 35 -5.25 0.87 -4.45
N LEU A 36 -5.50 0.42 -3.22
CA LEU A 36 -5.61 1.28 -2.04
C LEU A 36 -4.30 1.25 -1.25
N ILE A 37 -3.73 2.43 -1.01
CA ILE A 37 -2.50 2.60 -0.23
C ILE A 37 -2.84 3.18 1.15
N ASP A 38 -2.35 2.55 2.21
CA ASP A 38 -2.39 3.10 3.56
C ASP A 38 -1.33 4.21 3.67
N GLY A 39 -1.74 5.47 3.63
CA GLY A 39 -0.85 6.62 3.65
C GLY A 39 -1.33 7.83 2.86
N GLY A 40 -0.64 8.96 3.03
CA GLY A 40 -0.92 10.20 2.30
C GLY A 40 -0.38 10.25 0.86
N LEU A 41 -0.48 11.43 0.25
CA LEU A 41 -0.15 11.68 -1.17
C LEU A 41 1.25 11.18 -1.61
N GLY A 42 2.27 11.29 -0.76
CA GLY A 42 3.63 10.79 -1.08
C GLY A 42 3.65 9.28 -1.35
N HIS A 43 2.88 8.51 -0.58
CA HIS A 43 2.74 7.06 -0.73
C HIS A 43 2.02 6.70 -2.04
N LEU A 44 0.98 7.45 -2.40
CA LEU A 44 0.29 7.31 -3.70
C LEU A 44 1.27 7.54 -4.86
N ARG A 45 2.07 8.60 -4.79
CA ARG A 45 3.07 8.93 -5.81
C ARG A 45 4.15 7.86 -5.92
N ALA A 46 4.58 7.29 -4.80
CA ALA A 46 5.54 6.17 -4.79
C ALA A 46 4.97 4.93 -5.49
N ALA A 47 3.71 4.58 -5.22
CA ALA A 47 3.03 3.48 -5.90
C ALA A 47 2.89 3.73 -7.41
N GLU A 48 2.48 4.94 -7.80
CA GLU A 48 2.38 5.33 -9.21
C GLU A 48 3.74 5.26 -9.91
N ALA A 49 4.79 5.78 -9.30
CA ALA A 49 6.16 5.71 -9.84
C ALA A 49 6.62 4.26 -10.01
N ALA A 50 6.27 3.36 -9.07
CA ALA A 50 6.61 1.95 -9.15
C ALA A 50 5.96 1.25 -10.35
N PHE A 51 4.66 1.48 -10.61
CA PHE A 51 4.00 0.96 -11.80
C PHE A 51 4.62 1.49 -13.09
N ARG A 52 4.96 2.79 -13.14
CA ARG A 52 5.65 3.39 -14.30
C ARG A 52 7.02 2.76 -14.54
N GLN A 53 7.81 2.55 -13.48
CA GLN A 53 9.13 1.90 -13.58
C GLN A 53 9.03 0.45 -14.06
N MET A 54 7.91 -0.22 -13.84
CA MET A 54 7.65 -1.57 -14.36
C MET A 54 7.19 -1.58 -15.82
N ASN A 55 7.00 -0.41 -16.45
CA ASN A 55 6.29 -0.26 -17.72
C ASN A 55 4.91 -0.94 -17.71
N ALA A 56 4.25 -0.94 -16.55
CA ALA A 56 2.95 -1.58 -16.38
C ALA A 56 1.79 -0.58 -16.59
N PRO A 57 0.62 -1.05 -17.08
CA PRO A 57 -0.59 -0.23 -17.10
C PRO A 57 -0.95 0.23 -15.68
N VAL A 58 -0.87 1.52 -15.41
CA VAL A 58 -1.09 2.01 -14.04
C VAL A 58 -2.59 1.91 -13.71
N PRO A 59 -3.01 1.14 -12.69
CA PRO A 59 -4.41 1.00 -12.31
C PRO A 59 -4.96 2.29 -11.69
N LYS A 60 -6.23 2.28 -11.29
CA LYS A 60 -6.74 3.32 -10.38
C LYS A 60 -5.99 3.18 -9.06
N ILE A 61 -5.48 4.28 -8.52
CA ILE A 61 -4.78 4.29 -7.24
C ILE A 61 -5.48 5.32 -6.35
N ALA A 62 -5.82 4.87 -5.15
CA ALA A 62 -6.30 5.71 -4.08
C ALA A 62 -5.37 5.56 -2.87
N SER A 63 -5.28 6.58 -2.03
CA SER A 63 -4.65 6.47 -0.73
C SER A 63 -5.49 7.17 0.33
N ILE A 64 -5.43 6.69 1.57
CA ILE A 64 -6.17 7.26 2.69
C ILE A 64 -5.20 7.68 3.80
N ALA A 65 -5.21 8.96 4.16
CA ALA A 65 -4.37 9.49 5.22
C ALA A 65 -5.03 9.30 6.59
N LYS A 66 -4.40 8.55 7.50
CA LYS A 66 -4.98 8.13 8.79
C LYS A 66 -5.44 9.27 9.71
N ARG A 67 -4.79 10.44 9.68
CA ARG A 67 -5.15 11.55 10.60
C ARG A 67 -6.38 12.31 10.15
N GLU A 68 -6.44 12.67 8.86
CA GLU A 68 -7.47 13.53 8.30
C GLU A 68 -8.58 12.76 7.59
N GLU A 69 -8.42 11.43 7.44
CA GLU A 69 -9.30 10.54 6.68
C GLU A 69 -9.55 11.06 5.24
N GLU A 70 -8.56 11.78 4.72
CA GLU A 70 -8.56 12.35 3.37
C GLU A 70 -8.17 11.29 2.35
N ILE A 71 -8.94 11.23 1.26
CA ILE A 71 -8.72 10.30 0.16
C ILE A 71 -8.00 11.04 -0.96
N PHE A 72 -6.84 10.54 -1.35
CA PHE A 72 -6.11 11.03 -2.52
C PHE A 72 -6.36 10.08 -3.68
N LEU A 73 -6.67 10.63 -4.85
CA LEU A 73 -6.90 9.87 -6.06
C LEU A 73 -5.84 10.23 -7.10
N ARG A 74 -5.30 9.22 -7.78
CA ARG A 74 -4.39 9.45 -8.91
C ARG A 74 -5.06 10.35 -9.96
N GLY A 75 -4.29 11.33 -10.43
CA GLY A 75 -4.75 12.30 -11.44
C GLY A 75 -5.68 13.40 -10.90
N LYS A 76 -5.91 13.47 -9.57
CA LYS A 76 -6.66 14.56 -8.94
C LYS A 76 -5.70 15.44 -8.13
N SER A 77 -5.85 16.75 -8.26
CA SER A 77 -5.05 17.75 -7.55
C SER A 77 -5.49 17.98 -6.10
N LYS A 78 -6.78 17.78 -5.82
CA LYS A 78 -7.38 17.95 -4.50
C LYS A 78 -7.73 16.58 -3.90
N SER A 79 -7.59 16.47 -2.59
CA SER A 79 -8.11 15.33 -1.83
C SER A 79 -9.64 15.38 -1.78
N LEU A 80 -10.24 14.21 -1.64
CA LEU A 80 -11.66 14.01 -1.42
C LEU A 80 -11.90 13.85 0.09
N LYS A 81 -12.72 14.75 0.64
CA LYS A 81 -13.26 14.62 1.99
C LYS A 81 -14.68 14.09 1.89
N LEU A 82 -14.89 12.87 2.37
CA LEU A 82 -16.21 12.29 2.49
C LEU A 82 -16.81 12.60 3.86
N SER A 83 -18.13 12.62 3.94
CA SER A 83 -18.81 12.72 5.24
C SER A 83 -18.46 11.50 6.11
N ARG A 84 -18.42 11.69 7.43
CA ARG A 84 -18.13 10.59 8.38
C ARG A 84 -19.13 9.43 8.28
N ASN A 85 -20.35 9.71 7.84
CA ASN A 85 -21.39 8.71 7.66
C ASN A 85 -21.37 8.02 6.29
N SER A 86 -20.46 8.44 5.39
CA SER A 86 -20.33 7.86 4.06
C SER A 86 -19.98 6.36 4.13
N PRO A 87 -20.79 5.47 3.52
CA PRO A 87 -20.47 4.05 3.42
C PRO A 87 -19.13 3.80 2.71
N ALA A 88 -18.80 4.62 1.71
CA ALA A 88 -17.54 4.52 0.97
C ALA A 88 -16.33 4.81 1.87
N LEU A 89 -16.41 5.83 2.72
CA LEU A 89 -15.34 6.14 3.68
C LEU A 89 -15.14 4.98 4.67
N LYS A 90 -16.23 4.45 5.21
CA LYS A 90 -16.20 3.30 6.15
C LYS A 90 -15.58 2.06 5.51
N LEU A 91 -15.89 1.79 4.24
CA LEU A 91 -15.29 0.68 3.51
C LEU A 91 -13.77 0.85 3.34
N LEU A 92 -13.33 2.05 2.94
CA LEU A 92 -11.90 2.34 2.78
C LEU A 92 -11.14 2.23 4.11
N GLN A 93 -11.75 2.70 5.22
CA GLN A 93 -11.21 2.55 6.56
C GLN A 93 -11.09 1.08 6.97
N TYR A 94 -12.14 0.28 6.75
CA TYR A 94 -12.12 -1.15 7.07
C TYR A 94 -10.99 -1.89 6.32
N VAL A 95 -10.87 -1.65 5.01
CA VAL A 95 -9.81 -2.27 4.19
C VAL A 95 -8.42 -1.83 4.67
N ARG A 96 -8.25 -0.54 4.98
CA ARG A 96 -7.00 -0.01 5.55
C ARG A 96 -6.66 -0.68 6.88
N ASP A 97 -7.61 -0.74 7.78
CA ASP A 97 -7.39 -1.26 9.13
C ASP A 97 -7.06 -2.76 9.09
N GLU A 98 -7.67 -3.51 8.19
CA GLU A 98 -7.33 -4.92 7.94
C GLU A 98 -5.91 -5.09 7.35
N ALA A 99 -5.53 -4.24 6.38
CA ALA A 99 -4.17 -4.23 5.85
C ALA A 99 -3.13 -3.89 6.94
N HIS A 100 -3.44 -2.91 7.79
CA HIS A 100 -2.59 -2.52 8.91
C HIS A 100 -2.46 -3.66 9.94
N ARG A 101 -3.57 -4.30 10.30
CA ARG A 101 -3.60 -5.45 11.22
C ARG A 101 -2.73 -6.59 10.69
N PHE A 102 -2.86 -6.91 9.40
CA PHE A 102 -2.05 -7.95 8.77
C PHE A 102 -0.55 -7.61 8.80
N ALA A 103 -0.19 -6.36 8.49
CA ALA A 103 1.19 -5.91 8.53
C ALA A 103 1.79 -6.00 9.94
N GLN A 104 1.07 -5.52 10.96
CA GLN A 104 1.50 -5.61 12.36
C GLN A 104 1.69 -7.07 12.81
N HIS A 105 0.74 -7.95 12.47
CA HIS A 105 0.84 -9.37 12.79
C HIS A 105 2.07 -10.03 12.14
N TYR A 106 2.33 -9.72 10.86
CA TYR A 106 3.50 -10.21 10.15
C TYR A 106 4.81 -9.72 10.79
N HIS A 107 4.89 -8.44 11.17
CA HIS A 107 6.04 -7.89 11.87
C HIS A 107 6.27 -8.55 13.23
N HIS A 108 5.20 -8.88 13.97
CA HIS A 108 5.30 -9.62 15.22
C HIS A 108 5.93 -11.01 15.00
N ILE A 109 5.43 -11.79 14.04
CA ILE A 109 5.98 -13.11 13.69
C ILE A 109 7.48 -13.02 13.34
N LEU A 110 7.86 -12.04 12.52
CA LEU A 110 9.26 -11.85 12.12
C LEU A 110 10.16 -11.52 13.31
N ARG A 111 9.70 -10.70 14.25
CA ARG A 111 10.43 -10.37 15.49
C ARG A 111 10.59 -11.60 16.38
N SER A 112 9.53 -12.39 16.57
CA SER A 112 9.59 -13.62 17.36
C SER A 112 10.58 -14.63 16.78
N LYS A 113 10.59 -14.83 15.45
CA LYS A 113 11.57 -15.69 14.77
C LYS A 113 13.01 -15.19 14.93
N LYS A 114 13.23 -13.87 14.83
CA LYS A 114 14.57 -13.28 15.03
C LYS A 114 15.08 -13.43 16.47
N MET A 115 14.18 -13.39 17.47
CA MET A 115 14.54 -13.63 18.87
C MET A 115 14.92 -15.10 19.12
N LEU A 116 14.21 -16.05 18.49
CA LEU A 116 14.50 -17.48 18.60
C LEU A 116 15.85 -17.84 17.94
N ASN A 117 16.12 -17.32 16.73
CA ASN A 117 17.39 -17.56 16.03
C ASN A 117 18.62 -16.85 16.65
N LYS A 118 18.43 -15.99 17.66
CA LYS A 118 19.54 -15.33 18.38
C LYS A 118 19.95 -16.08 19.65
N LYS A 119 19.25 -17.18 19.97
CA LYS A 119 19.48 -18.05 21.14
C LYS A 119 20.04 -19.44 20.78
N SER A 120 20.42 -19.66 19.53
CA SER A 120 21.21 -20.81 19.06
C SER A 120 22.51 -20.30 18.47
#